data_AF-A0A6M1RR88-F1
#
_entry.id   AF-A0A6M1RR88-F1
#
_cell.length_a   1.000
_cell.length_b   1.000
_cell.length_c   1.000
_cell.angle_alpha   90.00
_cell.angle_beta   90.00
_cell.angle_gamma   90.00
#
_symmetry.space_group_name_H-M   'P 1'
#
loop_
_entity.id
_entity.type
_entity.pdbx_description
1 polymer ?
#
loop_
_entity_poly.entity_id
_entity_poly.type
_entity_poly.pdbx_seq_one_letter_code
_entity_poly.pdbx_strand_id
1 'polypeptide(L)'
;RVDWTYDALGRRVRQVRYVWTNGTRQVVEDLKLVSDPVMFGRPIAELNGTNGALVRSYVWGLDLSETLDGAGGVGGLLWVRLNTSPASGVHFVTYDGNGNVWTLVSASTGTETARYEYGPFGEPLRLTGAAAGWNPFRFSTKRSEDATGLVLYEYRAYSPALGRWLSRDPLGEQPGSFSLRSGPASLVGAQPYAFVLNAPVFRYDVLGLVPPMEVPWWPPKCDPPPLPSPCDVAAHLIRSFLSTPQEKAAWDRYVSGTGGTWKLSCSEMRSVLSAARAANGMTVLDMIEAERRRCEYGFLGYPNSDWWKSHWWMSQRKEVVAVGAPWECALGNVELTIYTACECNKFFYSVCLKDRYDFDPKWLETHRSWFGEFYVTVVWAAQNALKCGWRPYQITGCYHGALCTF
;
A
#
# COMPACT_ATOMS: atom_id res chain seq x y z
N ARG A 1 11.96 -34.93 19.07
CA ARG A 1 11.41 -34.93 17.68
C ARG A 1 10.44 -33.76 17.57
N VAL A 2 10.44 -33.06 16.45
CA VAL A 2 9.48 -31.99 16.16
C VAL A 2 8.79 -32.34 14.85
N ASP A 3 7.47 -32.28 14.83
CA ASP A 3 6.66 -32.49 13.65
C ASP A 3 6.02 -31.15 13.26
N TRP A 4 6.12 -30.79 11.97
CA TRP A 4 5.50 -29.59 11.41
C TRP A 4 4.44 -29.98 10.39
N THR A 5 3.32 -29.25 10.41
CA THR A 5 2.25 -29.39 9.42
C THR A 5 2.09 -28.05 8.70
N TYR A 6 1.94 -28.12 7.38
CA TYR A 6 1.82 -26.97 6.50
C TYR A 6 0.50 -27.01 5.73
N ASP A 7 -0.01 -25.83 5.38
CA ASP A 7 -1.14 -25.72 4.45
C ASP A 7 -0.70 -25.77 2.98
N ALA A 8 -1.67 -25.69 2.07
CA ALA A 8 -1.43 -25.72 0.63
C ALA A 8 -0.58 -24.54 0.10
N LEU A 9 -0.47 -23.45 0.88
CA LEU A 9 0.37 -22.30 0.56
C LEU A 9 1.78 -22.41 1.17
N GLY A 10 2.12 -23.55 1.78
CA GLY A 10 3.41 -23.77 2.42
C GLY A 10 3.56 -23.06 3.77
N ARG A 11 2.47 -22.53 4.34
CA ARG A 11 2.50 -21.86 5.65
C ARG A 11 2.35 -22.90 6.75
N ARG A 12 3.15 -22.78 7.81
CA ARG A 12 3.05 -23.70 8.94
C ARG A 12 1.77 -23.43 9.72
N VAL A 13 0.95 -24.46 9.89
CA VAL A 13 -0.32 -24.39 10.64
C VAL A 13 -0.28 -25.15 11.96
N ARG A 14 0.69 -26.07 12.15
CA ARG A 14 0.85 -26.80 13.41
C ARG A 14 2.30 -27.19 13.68
N GLN A 15 2.66 -27.23 14.95
CA GLN A 15 3.91 -27.78 15.46
C GLN A 15 3.63 -28.69 16.66
N VAL A 16 4.19 -29.90 16.66
CA VAL A 16 4.12 -30.82 17.79
C VAL A 16 5.53 -31.24 18.21
N ARG A 17 5.87 -31.03 19.48
CA ARG A 17 7.17 -31.41 20.05
C ARG A 17 7.02 -32.61 20.96
N TYR A 18 7.92 -33.57 20.76
CA TYR A 18 8.00 -34.81 21.53
C TYR A 18 9.32 -34.93 22.28
N VAL A 19 9.24 -35.33 23.53
CA VAL A 19 10.38 -35.79 24.34
C VAL A 19 10.25 -37.29 24.56
N TRP A 20 11.39 -37.99 24.55
CA TRP A 20 11.43 -39.42 24.86
C TRP A 20 11.60 -39.60 26.37
N THR A 21 10.55 -40.08 27.05
CA THR A 21 10.57 -40.36 28.49
C THR A 21 9.84 -41.68 28.76
N ASN A 22 10.34 -42.46 29.72
CA ASN A 22 9.73 -43.74 30.12
C ASN A 22 9.43 -44.68 28.94
N GLY A 23 10.34 -44.76 27.97
CA GLY A 23 10.22 -45.65 26.81
C GLY A 23 9.14 -45.26 25.79
N THR A 24 8.51 -44.09 25.93
CA THR A 24 7.46 -43.61 25.00
C THR A 24 7.70 -42.15 24.60
N ARG A 25 7.24 -41.74 23.41
CA ARG A 25 7.21 -40.33 23.01
C ARG A 25 6.05 -39.62 23.69
N GLN A 26 6.37 -38.65 24.54
CA GLN A 26 5.39 -37.80 25.20
C GLN A 26 5.35 -36.44 24.50
N VAL A 27 4.13 -35.93 24.25
CA VAL A 27 3.92 -34.58 23.69
C VAL A 27 4.17 -33.58 24.81
N VAL A 28 5.10 -32.66 24.57
CA VAL A 28 5.41 -31.57 25.52
C VAL A 28 4.95 -30.21 25.02
N GLU A 29 4.61 -30.10 23.74
CA GLU A 29 4.09 -28.89 23.13
C GLU A 29 3.28 -29.28 21.89
N ASP A 30 2.09 -28.69 21.75
CA ASP A 30 1.24 -28.78 20.57
C ASP A 30 0.66 -27.39 20.28
N LEU A 31 1.10 -26.79 19.18
CA LEU A 31 0.78 -25.42 18.80
C LEU A 31 0.09 -25.41 17.45
N LYS A 32 -1.06 -24.73 17.37
CA LYS A 32 -1.69 -24.32 16.12
C LYS A 32 -1.33 -22.88 15.83
N LEU A 33 -0.82 -22.62 14.63
CA LEU A 33 -0.38 -21.30 14.21
C LEU A 33 -1.47 -20.68 13.34
N VAL A 34 -1.88 -19.47 13.71
CA VAL A 34 -2.77 -18.61 12.93
C VAL A 34 -1.90 -17.55 12.26
N SER A 35 -2.03 -17.44 10.95
CA SER A 35 -1.16 -16.58 10.13
C SER A 35 -1.97 -15.58 9.31
N ASP A 36 -1.39 -14.41 9.09
CA ASP A 36 -1.99 -13.38 8.24
C ASP A 36 -1.93 -13.78 6.76
N PRO A 37 -3.02 -13.61 5.98
CA PRO A 37 -3.04 -14.01 4.57
C PRO A 37 -2.33 -13.03 3.62
N VAL A 38 -2.00 -11.81 4.05
CA VAL A 38 -1.44 -10.74 3.20
C VAL A 38 0.07 -10.58 3.40
N MET A 39 0.58 -10.81 4.62
CA MET A 39 2.00 -10.66 4.98
C MET A 39 2.79 -11.98 4.90
N PHE A 40 2.87 -12.61 3.73
CA PHE A 40 3.61 -13.87 3.50
C PHE A 40 3.28 -15.03 4.47
N GLY A 41 2.11 -15.02 5.13
CA GLY A 41 1.79 -16.05 6.11
C GLY A 41 2.50 -15.90 7.46
N ARG A 42 2.88 -14.68 7.87
CA ARG A 42 3.44 -14.45 9.22
C ARG A 42 2.47 -14.90 10.32
N PRO A 43 2.96 -15.58 11.37
CA PRO A 43 2.13 -15.93 12.52
C PRO A 43 1.66 -14.67 13.26
N ILE A 44 0.35 -14.54 13.48
CA ILE A 44 -0.27 -13.50 14.31
C ILE A 44 -0.72 -14.04 15.66
N ALA A 45 -0.94 -15.36 15.77
CA ALA A 45 -1.29 -16.02 17.01
C ALA A 45 -0.87 -17.49 17.03
N GLU A 46 -0.67 -18.00 18.23
CA GLU A 46 -0.43 -19.41 18.51
C GLU A 46 -1.41 -19.88 19.57
N LEU A 47 -2.10 -20.98 19.25
CA LEU A 47 -3.10 -21.60 20.10
C LEU A 47 -2.61 -22.97 20.56
N ASN A 48 -3.01 -23.37 21.75
CA ASN A 48 -2.77 -24.73 22.23
C ASN A 48 -3.58 -25.72 21.37
N GLY A 49 -2.92 -26.74 20.84
CA GLY A 49 -3.52 -27.68 19.90
C GLY A 49 -4.68 -28.51 20.47
N THR A 50 -4.67 -28.73 21.79
CA THR A 50 -5.65 -29.56 22.51
C THR A 50 -6.92 -28.77 22.87
N ASN A 51 -6.78 -27.56 23.40
CA ASN A 51 -7.92 -26.79 23.95
C ASN A 51 -8.18 -25.45 23.25
N GLY A 52 -7.35 -25.05 22.29
CA GLY A 52 -7.51 -23.80 21.54
C GLY A 52 -7.18 -22.53 22.34
N ALA A 53 -6.67 -22.64 23.57
CA ALA A 53 -6.31 -21.49 24.37
C ALA A 53 -5.16 -20.69 23.71
N LEU A 54 -5.26 -19.36 23.75
CA LEU A 54 -4.21 -18.48 23.23
C LEU A 54 -2.93 -18.64 24.07
N VAL A 55 -1.85 -19.06 23.41
CA VAL A 55 -0.51 -19.23 24.00
C VAL A 55 0.27 -17.93 23.83
N ARG A 56 0.28 -17.40 22.61
CA ARG A 56 1.01 -16.18 22.21
C ARG A 56 0.25 -15.44 21.10
N SER A 57 0.39 -14.12 21.05
CA SER A 57 0.01 -13.32 19.89
C SER A 57 1.07 -12.27 19.54
N TYR A 58 1.05 -11.85 18.28
CA TYR A 58 2.09 -11.02 17.68
C TYR A 58 1.44 -9.88 16.91
N VAL A 59 2.07 -8.70 16.96
CA VAL A 59 1.72 -7.58 16.08
C VAL A 59 2.94 -7.16 15.30
N TRP A 60 2.74 -7.09 14.00
CA TRP A 60 3.75 -6.74 13.00
C TRP A 60 3.49 -5.31 12.50
N GLY A 61 4.57 -4.63 12.14
CA GLY A 61 4.58 -3.29 11.57
C GLY A 61 5.58 -3.21 10.42
N LEU A 62 6.10 -2.00 10.18
CA LEU A 62 7.11 -1.78 9.16
C LEU A 62 8.42 -2.47 9.57
N ASP A 63 9.03 -3.17 8.62
CA ASP A 63 10.31 -3.83 8.79
C ASP A 63 11.47 -2.88 8.41
N LEU A 64 12.72 -3.37 8.40
CA LEU A 64 13.89 -2.55 8.07
C LEU A 64 13.84 -1.86 6.69
N SER A 65 12.96 -2.30 5.79
CA SER A 65 12.74 -1.63 4.50
C SER A 65 11.76 -0.45 4.58
N GLU A 66 11.23 -0.14 5.76
CA GLU A 66 10.14 0.83 5.98
C GLU A 66 8.83 0.46 5.28
N THR A 67 8.68 -0.81 4.90
CA THR A 67 7.44 -1.38 4.37
C THR A 67 7.00 -2.57 5.23
N LEU A 68 5.80 -3.08 5.03
CA LEU A 68 5.30 -4.21 5.83
C LEU A 68 6.07 -5.52 5.59
N ASP A 69 6.73 -5.69 4.43
CA ASP A 69 7.37 -6.97 4.06
C ASP A 69 8.61 -6.85 3.16
N GLY A 70 9.09 -5.66 2.80
CA GLY A 70 10.22 -5.49 1.88
C GLY A 70 11.55 -6.06 2.39
N ALA A 71 11.73 -6.15 3.70
CA ALA A 71 12.82 -6.89 4.36
C ALA A 71 12.29 -8.17 5.02
N GLY A 72 11.17 -8.73 4.57
CA GLY A 72 10.65 -10.01 5.04
C GLY A 72 10.41 -10.01 6.54
N GLY A 73 9.98 -8.85 7.08
CA GLY A 73 9.62 -8.65 8.48
C GLY A 73 10.79 -8.63 9.44
N VAL A 74 12.03 -8.62 8.93
CA VAL A 74 13.24 -8.42 9.74
C VAL A 74 13.14 -7.02 10.37
N GLY A 75 13.12 -6.94 11.69
CA GLY A 75 12.90 -5.68 12.41
C GLY A 75 11.43 -5.24 12.54
N GLY A 76 10.48 -6.03 12.02
CA GLY A 76 9.08 -5.62 11.90
C GLY A 76 8.14 -6.09 13.03
N LEU A 77 8.58 -6.92 13.97
CA LEU A 77 7.73 -7.35 15.10
C LEU A 77 7.63 -6.21 16.14
N LEU A 78 6.45 -5.64 16.37
CA LEU A 78 6.27 -4.52 17.28
C LEU A 78 6.13 -4.97 18.74
N TRP A 79 5.28 -5.95 18.96
CA TRP A 79 5.08 -6.54 20.29
C TRP A 79 4.66 -8.00 20.23
N VAL A 80 5.03 -8.71 21.29
CA VAL A 80 4.59 -10.07 21.57
C VAL A 80 3.77 -10.07 22.85
N ARG A 81 2.63 -10.76 22.84
CA ARG A 81 1.88 -11.07 24.05
C ARG A 81 2.12 -12.52 24.42
N LEU A 82 2.57 -12.74 25.64
CA LEU A 82 2.73 -14.06 26.25
C LEU A 82 1.53 -14.30 27.17
N ASN A 83 0.73 -15.34 26.91
CA ASN A 83 -0.43 -15.66 27.74
C ASN A 83 -0.09 -16.74 28.78
N THR A 84 0.73 -17.73 28.40
CA THR A 84 1.11 -18.86 29.24
C THR A 84 2.61 -18.83 29.53
N SER A 85 3.06 -17.87 30.35
CA SER A 85 4.47 -17.67 30.72
C SER A 85 4.57 -17.04 32.12
N PRO A 86 5.66 -17.28 32.88
CA PRO A 86 5.98 -16.50 34.08
C PRO A 86 6.09 -14.99 33.81
N ALA A 87 6.37 -14.61 32.57
CA ALA A 87 6.36 -13.22 32.09
C ALA A 87 5.09 -12.91 31.29
N SER A 88 3.91 -13.34 31.78
CA SER A 88 2.63 -13.08 31.10
C SER A 88 2.39 -11.58 30.92
N GLY A 89 1.91 -11.19 29.74
CA GLY A 89 1.70 -9.79 29.38
C GLY A 89 2.21 -9.44 27.98
N VAL A 90 2.12 -8.15 27.65
CA VAL A 90 2.64 -7.59 26.39
C VAL A 90 4.08 -7.15 26.62
N HIS A 91 4.93 -7.47 25.65
CA HIS A 91 6.33 -7.04 25.61
C HIS A 91 6.62 -6.36 24.29
N PHE A 92 7.17 -5.15 24.35
CA PHE A 92 7.72 -4.46 23.19
C PHE A 92 9.04 -5.12 22.79
N VAL A 93 9.26 -5.21 21.49
CA VAL A 93 10.45 -5.83 20.91
C VAL A 93 11.43 -4.74 20.49
N THR A 94 12.70 -4.92 20.82
CA THR A 94 13.78 -4.04 20.36
C THR A 94 14.76 -4.80 19.49
N TYR A 95 15.54 -4.07 18.69
CA TYR A 95 16.42 -4.63 17.68
C TYR A 95 17.84 -4.09 17.76
N ASP A 96 18.79 -4.89 17.29
CA ASP A 96 20.08 -4.37 16.86
C ASP A 96 20.01 -3.77 15.44
N GLY A 97 21.13 -3.26 14.94
CA GLY A 97 21.19 -2.62 13.62
C GLY A 97 20.91 -3.54 12.42
N ASN A 98 20.89 -4.87 12.62
CA ASN A 98 20.58 -5.85 11.57
C ASN A 98 19.17 -6.45 11.74
N GLY A 99 18.35 -5.91 12.65
CA GLY A 99 16.99 -6.39 12.89
C GLY A 99 16.95 -7.73 13.61
N ASN A 100 18.00 -8.10 14.35
CA ASN A 100 17.92 -9.21 15.31
C ASN A 100 17.24 -8.71 16.58
N VAL A 101 16.35 -9.52 17.17
CA VAL A 101 15.71 -9.13 18.43
C VAL A 101 16.77 -9.06 19.53
N TRP A 102 16.92 -7.88 20.14
CA TRP A 102 17.94 -7.58 21.15
C TRP A 102 17.39 -7.73 22.57
N THR A 103 16.26 -7.08 22.88
CA THR A 103 15.56 -7.22 24.16
C THR A 103 14.05 -7.27 24.00
N LEU A 104 13.39 -7.81 25.03
CA LEU A 104 11.97 -7.60 25.28
C LEU A 104 11.79 -6.69 26.48
N VAL A 105 10.86 -5.75 26.37
CA VAL A 105 10.54 -4.80 27.44
C VAL A 105 9.07 -4.94 27.80
N SER A 106 8.78 -5.18 29.07
CA SER A 106 7.41 -5.26 29.58
C SER A 106 6.65 -3.96 29.30
N ALA A 107 5.50 -4.05 28.64
CA ALA A 107 4.67 -2.89 28.34
C ALA A 107 4.03 -2.29 29.61
N SER A 108 3.85 -3.08 30.67
CA SER A 108 3.24 -2.60 31.92
C SER A 108 4.25 -1.96 32.87
N THR A 109 5.51 -2.40 32.86
CA THR A 109 6.52 -1.95 33.83
C THR A 109 7.69 -1.20 33.20
N GLY A 110 7.85 -1.26 31.87
CA GLY A 110 9.00 -0.67 31.17
C GLY A 110 10.33 -1.38 31.46
N THR A 111 10.31 -2.51 32.18
CA THR A 111 11.51 -3.26 32.55
C THR A 111 11.86 -4.31 31.51
N GLU A 112 13.14 -4.58 31.34
CA GLU A 112 13.62 -5.66 30.48
C GLU A 112 13.17 -7.03 31.01
N THR A 113 12.57 -7.84 30.14
CA THR A 113 12.04 -9.19 30.45
C THR A 113 12.76 -10.29 29.70
N ALA A 114 13.47 -9.94 28.63
CA ALA A 114 14.39 -10.84 27.94
C ALA A 114 15.53 -10.06 27.28
N ARG A 115 16.65 -10.75 27.11
CA ARG A 115 17.85 -10.23 26.47
C ARG A 115 18.53 -11.32 25.67
N TYR A 116 18.88 -10.98 24.44
CA TYR A 116 19.46 -11.88 23.48
C TYR A 116 20.75 -11.30 22.92
N GLU A 117 21.77 -12.13 22.81
CA GLU A 117 23.01 -11.80 22.10
C GLU A 117 23.36 -12.97 21.19
N TYR A 118 23.91 -12.68 20.02
CA TYR A 118 24.19 -13.68 19.00
C TYR A 118 25.64 -13.61 18.55
N GLY A 119 26.18 -14.75 18.13
CA GLY A 119 27.38 -14.84 17.33
C GLY A 119 27.13 -14.32 15.92
N PRO A 120 28.18 -14.16 15.11
CA PRO A 120 28.06 -13.63 13.76
C PRO A 120 27.06 -14.41 12.90
N PHE A 121 26.97 -15.73 13.06
CA PHE A 121 26.08 -16.60 12.29
C PHE A 121 24.75 -16.87 13.00
N GLY A 122 24.42 -16.09 14.04
CA GLY A 122 23.14 -16.18 14.74
C GLY A 122 23.12 -17.21 15.88
N GLU A 123 24.27 -17.76 16.27
CA GLU A 123 24.36 -18.65 17.42
C GLU A 123 24.01 -17.89 18.71
N PRO A 124 23.13 -18.38 19.58
CA PRO A 124 22.80 -17.68 20.81
C PRO A 124 24.00 -17.66 21.77
N LEU A 125 24.55 -16.47 22.06
CA LEU A 125 25.58 -16.25 23.08
C LEU A 125 24.95 -15.96 24.45
N ARG A 126 23.80 -15.25 24.45
CA ARG A 126 23.03 -14.97 25.65
C ARG A 126 21.55 -15.12 25.38
N LEU A 127 20.84 -15.82 26.27
CA LEU A 127 19.39 -15.92 26.32
C LEU A 127 18.97 -15.80 27.80
N THR A 128 18.70 -14.60 28.28
CA THR A 128 18.42 -14.35 29.72
C THR A 128 17.12 -13.60 29.93
N GLY A 129 16.44 -13.85 31.05
CA GLY A 129 15.19 -13.19 31.44
C GLY A 129 13.98 -14.13 31.37
N ALA A 130 12.93 -13.80 32.13
CA ALA A 130 11.75 -14.65 32.29
C ALA A 130 10.95 -14.86 30.98
N ALA A 131 11.05 -13.93 30.03
CA ALA A 131 10.40 -14.04 28.72
C ALA A 131 11.28 -14.69 27.64
N ALA A 132 12.58 -14.92 27.90
CA ALA A 132 13.57 -15.27 26.87
C ALA A 132 13.26 -16.59 26.15
N GLY A 133 12.94 -17.64 26.89
CA GLY A 133 12.57 -18.94 26.32
C GLY A 133 11.17 -18.98 25.70
N TRP A 134 10.35 -17.93 25.89
CA TRP A 134 8.96 -17.90 25.45
C TRP A 134 8.76 -17.17 24.13
N ASN A 135 9.67 -16.27 23.77
CA ASN A 135 9.65 -15.60 22.49
C ASN A 135 10.34 -16.45 21.41
N PRO A 136 9.60 -16.88 20.37
CA PRO A 136 10.19 -17.69 19.32
C PRO A 136 10.86 -16.84 18.23
N PHE A 137 10.64 -15.52 18.14
CA PHE A 137 11.25 -14.68 17.11
C PHE A 137 12.53 -14.02 17.63
N ARG A 138 13.69 -14.34 17.05
CA ARG A 138 15.00 -13.95 17.60
C ARG A 138 15.95 -13.42 16.53
N PHE A 139 16.94 -14.22 16.12
CA PHE A 139 17.89 -13.87 15.07
C PHE A 139 17.15 -13.55 13.75
N SER A 140 17.49 -12.42 13.14
CA SER A 140 16.84 -11.81 11.96
C SER A 140 15.31 -11.71 12.08
N THR A 141 14.78 -11.59 13.31
CA THR A 141 13.32 -11.64 13.59
C THR A 141 12.64 -12.91 13.04
N LYS A 142 13.40 -13.98 12.77
CA LYS A 142 12.88 -15.26 12.30
C LYS A 142 12.62 -16.19 13.47
N ARG A 143 11.76 -17.18 13.22
CA ARG A 143 11.36 -18.12 14.26
C ARG A 143 12.50 -19.08 14.57
N SER A 144 13.01 -19.05 15.79
CA SER A 144 13.94 -20.02 16.34
C SER A 144 13.18 -21.20 16.94
N GLU A 145 13.62 -22.42 16.62
CA GLU A 145 13.11 -23.67 17.21
C GLU A 145 14.17 -24.28 18.12
N ASP A 146 14.03 -24.05 19.42
CA ASP A 146 15.01 -24.45 20.44
C ASP A 146 15.28 -25.96 20.46
N ALA A 147 14.29 -26.80 20.13
CA ALA A 147 14.49 -28.25 20.16
C ALA A 147 15.40 -28.77 19.02
N THR A 148 15.55 -27.99 17.95
CA THR A 148 16.39 -28.34 16.79
C THR A 148 17.60 -27.40 16.64
N GLY A 149 17.57 -26.25 17.31
CA GLY A 149 18.55 -25.18 17.14
C GLY A 149 18.45 -24.48 15.78
N LEU A 150 17.36 -24.67 15.04
CA LEU A 150 17.18 -24.10 13.71
C LEU A 150 16.48 -22.75 13.76
N VAL A 151 16.85 -21.88 12.84
CA VAL A 151 16.13 -20.65 12.54
C VAL A 151 15.36 -20.86 11.24
N LEU A 152 14.05 -20.68 11.32
CA LEU A 152 13.13 -21.02 10.25
C LEU A 152 12.77 -19.76 9.48
N TYR A 153 13.39 -19.63 8.30
CA TYR A 153 13.00 -18.67 7.29
C TYR A 153 11.81 -19.22 6.50
N GLU A 154 11.25 -18.35 5.67
CA GLU A 154 10.06 -18.61 4.87
C GLU A 154 10.27 -19.80 3.93
N TYR A 155 11.41 -19.85 3.21
CA TYR A 155 11.67 -20.91 2.23
C TYR A 155 12.68 -21.96 2.69
N ARG A 156 13.51 -21.66 3.70
CA ARG A 156 14.59 -22.56 4.11
C ARG A 156 14.79 -22.59 5.62
N ALA A 157 15.24 -23.74 6.12
CA ALA A 157 15.73 -23.87 7.49
C ALA A 157 17.23 -23.53 7.53
N TYR A 158 17.58 -22.56 8.35
CA TYR A 158 18.94 -22.14 8.62
C TYR A 158 19.47 -22.81 9.89
N SER A 159 20.72 -23.25 9.86
CA SER A 159 21.43 -23.75 11.04
C SER A 159 22.52 -22.77 11.45
N PRO A 160 22.30 -21.97 12.51
CA PRO A 160 23.33 -21.10 13.08
C PRO A 160 24.58 -21.88 13.48
N ALA A 161 24.43 -23.06 14.10
CA ALA A 161 25.54 -23.89 14.54
C ALA A 161 26.47 -24.36 13.40
N LEU A 162 25.94 -24.46 12.17
CA LEU A 162 26.71 -24.83 10.97
C LEU A 162 27.03 -23.64 10.06
N GLY A 163 26.51 -22.44 10.37
CA GLY A 163 26.60 -21.24 9.54
C GLY A 163 26.04 -21.40 8.13
N ARG A 164 25.04 -22.28 7.92
CA ARG A 164 24.56 -22.63 6.57
C ARG A 164 23.08 -23.04 6.52
N TRP A 165 22.52 -23.01 5.31
CA TRP A 165 21.21 -23.57 5.01
C TRP A 165 21.23 -25.11 5.03
N LEU A 166 20.14 -25.72 5.47
CA LEU A 166 19.99 -27.18 5.43
C LEU A 166 19.60 -27.71 4.05
N SER A 167 19.00 -26.86 3.22
CA SER A 167 18.55 -27.20 1.87
C SER A 167 19.23 -26.32 0.82
N ARG A 168 19.31 -26.85 -0.40
CA ARG A 168 19.77 -26.13 -1.60
C ARG A 168 18.84 -24.94 -1.85
N ASP A 169 19.39 -23.79 -2.20
CA ASP A 169 18.63 -22.62 -2.66
C ASP A 169 17.74 -22.98 -3.88
N PRO A 170 16.42 -22.80 -3.80
CA PRO A 170 15.50 -23.02 -4.93
C PRO A 170 15.78 -22.16 -6.17
N LEU A 171 16.42 -20.99 -6.00
CA LEU A 171 16.78 -20.09 -7.10
C LEU A 171 18.20 -20.37 -7.66
N GLY A 172 18.94 -21.30 -7.05
CA GLY A 172 20.37 -21.51 -7.25
C GLY A 172 20.80 -22.10 -8.61
N GLU A 173 19.88 -22.33 -9.55
CA GLU A 173 20.18 -22.85 -10.90
C GLU A 173 19.60 -21.98 -12.03
N GLN A 174 18.98 -20.84 -11.73
CA GLN A 174 18.46 -19.96 -12.78
C GLN A 174 19.60 -19.20 -13.49
N PRO A 175 19.74 -19.32 -14.82
CA PRO A 175 20.69 -18.52 -15.58
C PRO A 175 20.30 -17.04 -15.45
N GLY A 176 21.11 -16.25 -14.75
CA GLY A 176 20.89 -14.82 -14.53
C GLY A 176 20.77 -14.36 -13.07
N SER A 177 20.64 -15.28 -12.09
CA SER A 177 20.60 -14.90 -10.66
C SER A 177 21.98 -14.50 -10.09
N PHE A 178 23.06 -14.73 -10.85
CA PHE A 178 24.43 -14.34 -10.50
C PHE A 178 25.06 -13.45 -11.59
N SER A 179 24.48 -12.27 -11.80
CA SER A 179 25.13 -11.21 -12.58
C SER A 179 25.37 -9.98 -11.71
N LEU A 180 26.34 -10.07 -10.79
CA LEU A 180 26.98 -8.87 -10.26
C LEU A 180 28.50 -9.04 -10.27
N ARG A 181 29.08 -8.41 -11.30
CA ARG A 181 30.43 -7.85 -11.38
C ARG A 181 31.59 -8.83 -11.25
N SER A 182 32.27 -9.01 -12.37
CA SER A 182 33.66 -9.42 -12.52
C SER A 182 34.55 -8.97 -11.35
N GLY A 183 34.79 -9.89 -10.41
CA GLY A 183 35.66 -9.72 -9.26
C GLY A 183 35.94 -11.08 -8.60
N PRO A 184 36.97 -11.21 -7.76
CA PRO A 184 37.45 -12.49 -7.22
C PRO A 184 36.43 -13.25 -6.33
N ALA A 185 35.25 -12.66 -6.05
CA ALA A 185 34.10 -13.33 -5.45
C ALA A 185 33.46 -14.42 -6.34
N SER A 186 33.88 -14.53 -7.61
CA SER A 186 33.45 -15.57 -8.56
C SER A 186 33.79 -17.01 -8.12
N LEU A 187 34.62 -17.22 -7.10
CA LEU A 187 34.96 -18.56 -6.58
C LEU A 187 34.05 -19.00 -5.41
N VAL A 188 33.18 -18.13 -4.90
CA VAL A 188 32.12 -18.44 -3.91
C VAL A 188 30.72 -18.44 -4.56
N GLY A 189 30.64 -18.05 -5.84
CA GLY A 189 29.44 -18.11 -6.65
C GLY A 189 28.92 -19.54 -6.79
N ALA A 190 27.66 -19.73 -6.41
CA ALA A 190 26.92 -20.99 -6.43
C ALA A 190 27.27 -22.04 -5.34
N GLN A 191 27.50 -21.62 -4.10
CA GLN A 191 27.23 -22.52 -2.97
C GLN A 191 25.78 -22.34 -2.52
N PRO A 192 24.83 -23.19 -2.96
CA PRO A 192 23.41 -23.00 -2.67
C PRO A 192 23.04 -23.24 -1.20
N TYR A 193 24.03 -23.56 -0.36
CA TYR A 193 23.90 -23.73 1.07
C TYR A 193 24.53 -22.58 1.87
N ALA A 194 25.28 -21.68 1.22
CA ALA A 194 25.98 -20.60 1.92
C ALA A 194 24.99 -19.57 2.48
N PHE A 195 25.22 -19.16 3.73
CA PHE A 195 24.48 -18.08 4.35
C PHE A 195 25.17 -16.74 4.06
N VAL A 196 24.45 -15.83 3.40
CA VAL A 196 24.82 -14.41 3.17
C VAL A 196 26.29 -14.17 2.76
N LEU A 197 26.81 -15.02 1.87
CA LEU A 197 28.21 -14.97 1.38
C LEU A 197 29.26 -14.98 2.51
N ASN A 198 28.96 -15.64 3.65
CA ASN A 198 29.78 -15.66 4.86
C ASN A 198 30.06 -14.28 5.46
N ALA A 199 29.21 -13.29 5.19
CA ALA A 199 29.30 -11.94 5.74
C ALA A 199 28.08 -11.56 6.61
N PRO A 200 27.68 -12.37 7.61
CA PRO A 200 26.41 -12.21 8.32
C PRO A 200 26.36 -11.01 9.28
N VAL A 201 27.50 -10.38 9.54
CA VAL A 201 27.57 -9.13 10.31
C VAL A 201 27.01 -7.95 9.51
N PHE A 202 27.14 -7.98 8.18
CA PHE A 202 26.82 -6.85 7.30
C PHE A 202 25.87 -7.25 6.14
N ARG A 203 25.37 -8.48 6.13
CA ARG A 203 24.42 -8.94 5.13
C ARG A 203 23.33 -9.74 5.82
N TYR A 204 22.13 -9.64 5.28
CA TYR A 204 20.98 -10.43 5.71
C TYR A 204 20.36 -11.11 4.50
N ASP A 205 19.71 -12.24 4.74
CA ASP A 205 18.85 -12.90 3.77
C ASP A 205 17.42 -12.65 4.22
N VAL A 206 16.57 -12.14 3.33
CA VAL A 206 15.23 -11.69 3.69
C VAL A 206 14.25 -12.85 3.82
N LEU A 207 14.35 -13.81 2.90
CA LEU A 207 13.37 -14.90 2.74
C LEU A 207 14.00 -16.30 2.89
N GLY A 208 15.33 -16.34 2.99
CA GLY A 208 16.10 -17.54 2.72
C GLY A 208 16.22 -17.81 1.22
N LEU A 209 16.44 -16.78 0.40
CA LEU A 209 16.63 -16.86 -1.06
C LEU A 209 17.70 -15.83 -1.50
N VAL A 210 18.56 -16.18 -2.45
CA VAL A 210 19.52 -15.25 -3.08
C VAL A 210 18.77 -14.25 -4.00
N PRO A 211 19.04 -12.92 -3.99
CA PRO A 211 20.33 -12.30 -3.74
C PRO A 211 20.42 -11.47 -2.44
N PRO A 212 21.59 -11.47 -1.78
CA PRO A 212 21.82 -10.70 -0.57
C PRO A 212 21.66 -9.21 -0.85
N MET A 213 20.78 -8.53 -0.12
CA MET A 213 20.85 -7.08 0.01
C MET A 213 22.15 -6.75 0.75
N GLU A 214 23.00 -5.92 0.14
CA GLU A 214 24.10 -5.28 0.86
C GLU A 214 23.51 -4.29 1.85
N VAL A 215 23.94 -4.29 3.12
CA VAL A 215 23.76 -3.09 3.94
C VAL A 215 24.47 -1.95 3.22
N PRO A 216 23.79 -0.83 2.92
CA PRO A 216 24.48 0.40 2.59
C PRO A 216 25.35 0.73 3.81
N TRP A 217 26.67 0.72 3.63
CA TRP A 217 27.68 1.17 4.59
C TRP A 217 27.12 2.23 5.54
N TRP A 218 27.00 1.99 6.86
CA TRP A 218 26.63 3.07 7.79
C TRP A 218 27.85 3.79 8.38
N PRO A 219 27.86 5.13 8.41
CA PRO A 219 26.84 5.99 7.83
C PRO A 219 27.08 6.07 6.33
N PRO A 220 26.07 5.82 5.47
CA PRO A 220 26.20 6.32 4.13
C PRO A 220 26.08 7.83 4.32
N LYS A 221 26.83 8.61 3.55
CA LYS A 221 26.32 9.93 3.18
C LYS A 221 25.08 9.69 2.32
N CYS A 222 23.99 9.31 2.94
CA CYS A 222 22.68 9.70 2.49
C CYS A 222 22.54 11.09 3.07
N ASP A 223 22.67 12.11 2.22
CA ASP A 223 21.61 13.09 2.29
C ASP A 223 20.32 12.25 2.32
N PRO A 224 19.53 12.28 3.41
CA PRO A 224 18.29 11.53 3.41
C PRO A 224 17.60 11.87 2.09
N PRO A 225 17.01 10.91 1.34
CA PRO A 225 16.03 11.31 0.34
C PRO A 225 15.15 12.30 1.10
N PRO A 226 15.04 13.56 0.62
CA PRO A 226 14.55 14.65 1.44
C PRO A 226 13.31 14.12 2.10
N LEU A 227 13.30 14.09 3.45
CA LEU A 227 12.16 13.58 4.22
C LEU A 227 10.93 14.02 3.45
N PRO A 228 10.06 13.09 2.99
CA PRO A 228 8.91 13.49 2.21
C PRO A 228 8.33 14.64 2.98
N SER A 229 8.29 15.80 2.33
CA SER A 229 7.95 17.03 3.01
C SER A 229 6.63 16.75 3.74
N PRO A 230 6.31 17.43 4.84
CA PRO A 230 5.00 17.24 5.47
C PRO A 230 3.84 17.27 4.44
N CYS A 231 4.05 17.99 3.34
CA CYS A 231 3.25 18.02 2.12
C CYS A 231 3.19 16.68 1.36
N ASP A 232 4.31 15.99 1.12
CA ASP A 232 4.38 14.69 0.45
C ASP A 232 3.74 13.58 1.30
N VAL A 233 3.94 13.61 2.62
CA VAL A 233 3.29 12.67 3.55
C VAL A 233 1.78 12.87 3.55
N ALA A 234 1.32 14.12 3.65
CA ALA A 234 -0.10 14.45 3.53
C ALA A 234 -0.66 14.07 2.14
N ALA A 235 0.14 14.27 1.08
CA ALA A 235 -0.24 13.95 -0.28
C ALA A 235 -0.48 12.45 -0.47
N HIS A 236 0.41 11.62 0.05
CA HIS A 236 0.29 10.17 0.00
C HIS A 236 -0.86 9.65 0.86
N LEU A 237 -1.09 10.24 2.04
CA LEU A 237 -2.22 9.88 2.89
C LEU A 237 -3.55 10.15 2.19
N ILE A 238 -3.73 11.33 1.59
CA ILE A 238 -4.97 11.67 0.88
C ILE A 238 -5.15 10.80 -0.36
N ARG A 239 -4.06 10.55 -1.11
CA ARG A 239 -4.05 9.64 -2.26
C ARG A 239 -4.56 8.23 -1.91
N SER A 240 -4.32 7.78 -0.68
CA SER A 240 -4.71 6.44 -0.23
C SER A 240 -6.22 6.26 -0.09
N PHE A 241 -6.98 7.35 0.10
CA PHE A 241 -8.45 7.32 0.19
C PHE A 241 -9.15 7.33 -1.17
N LEU A 242 -8.40 7.57 -2.26
CA LEU A 242 -8.92 7.57 -3.61
C LEU A 242 -9.02 6.14 -4.14
N SER A 243 -10.13 5.81 -4.77
CA SER A 243 -10.49 4.43 -5.10
C SER A 243 -10.25 4.11 -6.58
N THR A 244 -10.45 5.08 -7.46
CA THR A 244 -10.35 4.88 -8.91
C THR A 244 -9.02 5.37 -9.49
N PRO A 245 -8.54 4.78 -10.60
CA PRO A 245 -7.37 5.28 -11.33
C PRO A 245 -7.49 6.75 -11.77
N GLN A 246 -8.71 7.18 -12.10
CA GLN A 246 -9.01 8.54 -12.55
C GLN A 246 -8.90 9.55 -11.40
N GLU A 247 -9.41 9.21 -10.21
CA GLU A 247 -9.26 10.02 -9.00
C GLU A 247 -7.78 10.18 -8.63
N LYS A 248 -7.02 9.07 -8.65
CA LYS A 248 -5.58 9.08 -8.35
C LYS A 248 -4.79 9.90 -9.37
N ALA A 249 -5.12 9.80 -10.66
CA ALA A 249 -4.47 10.59 -11.70
C ALA A 249 -4.78 12.09 -11.59
N ALA A 250 -6.01 12.45 -11.24
CA ALA A 250 -6.39 13.85 -10.97
C ALA A 250 -5.65 14.40 -9.75
N TRP A 251 -5.53 13.59 -8.69
CA TRP A 251 -4.78 13.92 -7.48
C TRP A 251 -3.28 14.06 -7.74
N ASP A 252 -2.67 13.13 -8.47
CA ASP A 252 -1.23 13.17 -8.79
C ASP A 252 -0.88 14.42 -9.60
N ARG A 253 -1.79 14.87 -10.48
CA ARG A 253 -1.66 16.15 -11.20
C ARG A 253 -1.75 17.35 -10.27
N TYR A 254 -2.69 17.34 -9.32
CA TYR A 254 -2.80 18.37 -8.28
C TYR A 254 -1.52 18.48 -7.43
N VAL A 255 -0.93 17.35 -7.05
CA VAL A 255 0.29 17.23 -6.21
C VAL A 255 1.56 17.67 -6.91
N SER A 256 1.61 17.60 -8.23
CA SER A 256 2.77 18.03 -9.02
C SER A 256 3.12 19.53 -8.91
N GLY A 257 2.25 20.35 -8.30
CA GLY A 257 2.61 21.66 -7.75
C GLY A 257 2.91 22.78 -8.76
N THR A 258 2.72 22.57 -10.06
CA THR A 258 3.08 23.61 -11.04
C THR A 258 2.16 24.83 -11.02
N GLY A 259 0.92 24.67 -10.52
CA GLY A 259 -0.16 25.60 -10.85
C GLY A 259 -0.39 25.64 -12.37
N GLY A 260 -1.56 26.11 -12.80
CA GLY A 260 -1.85 26.29 -14.22
C GLY A 260 -3.04 25.50 -14.72
N THR A 261 -3.14 25.38 -16.04
CA THR A 261 -4.32 24.82 -16.70
C THR A 261 -4.10 23.35 -17.02
N TRP A 262 -4.88 22.49 -16.38
CA TRP A 262 -4.97 21.08 -16.72
C TRP A 262 -6.01 20.87 -17.82
N LYS A 263 -5.58 20.24 -18.92
CA LYS A 263 -6.47 19.86 -20.03
C LYS A 263 -6.91 18.40 -19.85
N LEU A 264 -8.22 18.16 -19.79
CA LEU A 264 -8.79 16.81 -19.83
C LEU A 264 -8.52 16.18 -21.19
N SER A 265 -8.06 14.94 -21.24
CA SER A 265 -8.02 14.16 -22.49
C SER A 265 -9.43 13.88 -23.02
N CYS A 266 -9.52 13.44 -24.27
CA CYS A 266 -10.82 13.21 -24.91
C CYS A 266 -11.63 12.07 -24.28
N SER A 267 -10.95 11.03 -23.79
CA SER A 267 -11.58 9.96 -23.02
C SER A 267 -12.06 10.45 -21.65
N GLU A 268 -11.30 11.32 -20.99
CA GLU A 268 -11.69 11.91 -19.71
C GLU A 268 -12.89 12.85 -19.88
N MET A 269 -12.88 13.75 -20.87
CA MET A 269 -14.00 14.65 -21.12
C MET A 269 -15.27 13.90 -21.54
N ARG A 270 -15.15 12.86 -22.37
CA ARG A 270 -16.29 11.98 -22.69
C ARG A 270 -16.83 11.27 -21.45
N SER A 271 -15.95 10.82 -20.56
CA SER A 271 -16.33 10.19 -19.30
C SER A 271 -17.06 11.16 -18.37
N VAL A 272 -16.58 12.41 -18.24
CA VAL A 272 -17.25 13.48 -17.48
C VAL A 272 -18.66 13.72 -18.03
N LEU A 273 -18.81 13.87 -19.34
CA LEU A 273 -20.11 14.11 -19.96
C LEU A 273 -21.09 12.94 -19.80
N SER A 274 -20.58 11.71 -19.78
CA SER A 274 -21.42 10.51 -19.61
C SER A 274 -21.99 10.36 -18.20
N ALA A 275 -21.34 10.97 -17.21
CA ALA A 275 -21.73 10.87 -15.81
C ALA A 275 -22.39 12.18 -15.28
N ALA A 276 -22.23 13.29 -16.01
CA ALA A 276 -22.82 14.59 -15.71
C ALA A 276 -24.35 14.62 -15.80
N ARG A 277 -25.00 14.95 -14.68
CA ARG A 277 -26.46 15.12 -14.57
C ARG A 277 -26.85 16.55 -14.20
N ALA A 278 -27.81 17.10 -14.94
CA ALA A 278 -28.44 18.39 -14.66
C ALA A 278 -29.42 18.31 -13.48
N ALA A 279 -29.88 19.47 -12.99
CA ALA A 279 -30.78 19.56 -11.84
C ALA A 279 -32.11 18.80 -12.00
N ASN A 280 -32.55 18.59 -13.25
CA ASN A 280 -33.74 17.80 -13.59
C ASN A 280 -33.47 16.28 -13.69
N GLY A 281 -32.25 15.83 -13.37
CA GLY A 281 -31.84 14.43 -13.36
C GLY A 281 -31.44 13.84 -14.72
N MET A 282 -31.62 14.57 -15.82
CA MET A 282 -31.17 14.13 -17.15
C MET A 282 -29.66 14.26 -17.31
N THR A 283 -29.05 13.39 -18.11
CA THR A 283 -27.63 13.56 -18.46
C THR A 283 -27.46 14.71 -19.45
N VAL A 284 -26.29 15.36 -19.43
CA VAL A 284 -25.96 16.41 -20.40
C VAL A 284 -26.01 15.87 -21.84
N LEU A 285 -25.64 14.61 -22.04
CA LEU A 285 -25.73 13.95 -23.34
C LEU A 285 -27.18 13.75 -23.79
N ASP A 286 -28.09 13.38 -22.89
CA ASP A 286 -29.52 13.25 -23.22
C ASP A 286 -30.13 14.60 -23.60
N MET A 287 -29.72 15.67 -22.93
CA MET A 287 -30.14 17.05 -23.23
C MET A 287 -29.68 17.49 -24.62
N ILE A 288 -28.42 17.19 -24.98
CA ILE A 288 -27.85 17.47 -26.30
C ILE A 288 -28.55 16.64 -27.39
N GLU A 289 -28.83 15.37 -27.12
CA GLU A 289 -29.55 14.48 -28.04
C GLU A 289 -30.98 14.98 -28.31
N ALA A 290 -31.65 15.54 -27.31
CA ALA A 290 -32.96 16.17 -27.48
C ALA A 290 -32.90 17.40 -28.41
N GLU A 291 -31.82 18.19 -28.38
CA GLU A 291 -31.59 19.31 -29.30
C GLU A 291 -31.25 18.84 -30.72
N ARG A 292 -30.43 17.78 -30.84
CA ARG A 292 -30.11 17.17 -32.14
C ARG A 292 -31.38 16.78 -32.88
N ARG A 293 -32.33 16.13 -32.18
CA ARG A 293 -33.63 15.74 -32.76
C ARG A 293 -34.47 16.93 -33.21
N ARG A 294 -34.43 18.05 -32.49
CA ARG A 294 -35.12 19.29 -32.91
C ARG A 294 -34.49 19.91 -34.16
N CYS A 295 -33.16 19.86 -34.28
CA CYS A 295 -32.43 20.33 -35.47
C CYS A 295 -32.71 19.47 -36.71
N GLU A 296 -32.76 18.13 -36.56
CA GLU A 296 -32.95 17.22 -37.69
C GLU A 296 -34.41 17.12 -38.18
N TYR A 297 -35.38 17.13 -37.26
CA TYR A 297 -36.78 16.82 -37.59
C TYR A 297 -37.74 18.00 -37.41
N GLY A 298 -37.28 19.12 -36.86
CA GLY A 298 -38.13 20.24 -36.45
C GLY A 298 -39.08 19.88 -35.30
N PHE A 299 -39.66 20.88 -34.65
CA PHE A 299 -40.73 20.63 -33.69
C PHE A 299 -41.93 20.07 -34.45
N LEU A 300 -42.46 18.91 -34.02
CA LEU A 300 -43.59 18.19 -34.59
C LEU A 300 -44.74 19.15 -35.01
N GLY A 301 -44.71 19.64 -36.25
CA GLY A 301 -45.83 20.40 -36.83
C GLY A 301 -45.55 21.53 -37.82
N TYR A 302 -44.34 22.12 -37.94
CA TYR A 302 -44.16 23.28 -38.83
C TYR A 302 -42.81 23.32 -39.57
N PRO A 303 -42.74 22.94 -40.86
CA PRO A 303 -41.47 22.81 -41.59
C PRO A 303 -40.76 24.13 -41.93
N ASN A 304 -41.46 25.28 -41.91
CA ASN A 304 -40.98 26.52 -42.56
C ASN A 304 -41.25 27.81 -41.77
N SER A 305 -41.48 27.76 -40.47
CA SER A 305 -41.63 29.00 -39.70
C SER A 305 -40.27 29.49 -39.15
N ASP A 306 -40.10 30.80 -39.06
CA ASP A 306 -38.89 31.49 -38.57
C ASP A 306 -38.55 31.21 -37.07
N TRP A 307 -39.07 30.14 -36.47
CA TRP A 307 -38.80 29.70 -35.09
C TRP A 307 -37.36 29.24 -34.86
N TRP A 308 -36.61 28.96 -35.94
CA TRP A 308 -35.16 28.71 -35.87
C TRP A 308 -34.35 29.91 -35.34
N LYS A 309 -34.94 31.11 -35.26
CA LYS A 309 -34.27 32.34 -34.79
C LYS A 309 -34.38 32.64 -33.30
N SER A 310 -35.21 31.97 -32.49
CA SER A 310 -35.49 32.52 -31.15
C SER A 310 -35.60 31.58 -29.96
N HIS A 311 -35.57 30.24 -30.10
CA HIS A 311 -35.78 29.37 -28.92
C HIS A 311 -34.85 28.16 -28.87
N TRP A 312 -33.55 28.41 -29.01
CA TRP A 312 -32.52 27.46 -28.59
C TRP A 312 -32.46 27.46 -27.06
N TRP A 313 -33.08 26.48 -26.40
CA TRP A 313 -33.09 26.41 -24.93
C TRP A 313 -31.71 26.09 -24.32
N MET A 314 -30.75 25.66 -25.15
CA MET A 314 -29.36 25.41 -24.75
C MET A 314 -28.30 26.26 -25.46
N SER A 315 -28.66 27.20 -26.34
CA SER A 315 -27.63 28.00 -27.03
C SER A 315 -26.86 28.85 -26.03
N GLN A 316 -25.54 28.61 -25.96
CA GLN A 316 -24.61 29.26 -25.02
C GLN A 316 -25.03 29.14 -23.55
N ARG A 317 -25.66 28.02 -23.17
CA ARG A 317 -26.14 27.82 -21.80
C ARG A 317 -25.02 27.37 -20.89
N LYS A 318 -24.96 27.97 -19.70
CA LYS A 318 -24.20 27.45 -18.56
C LYS A 318 -25.09 26.55 -17.74
N GLU A 319 -24.66 25.32 -17.51
CA GLU A 319 -25.36 24.36 -16.67
C GLU A 319 -24.45 23.90 -15.55
N VAL A 320 -24.93 23.95 -14.31
CA VAL A 320 -24.22 23.32 -13.20
C VAL A 320 -24.73 21.90 -13.03
N VAL A 321 -23.80 20.95 -13.11
CA VAL A 321 -24.12 19.52 -13.19
C VAL A 321 -23.33 18.74 -12.17
N ALA A 322 -23.95 17.72 -11.58
CA ALA A 322 -23.26 16.74 -10.76
C ALA A 322 -22.58 15.71 -11.68
N VAL A 323 -21.25 15.60 -11.62
CA VAL A 323 -20.52 14.69 -12.52
C VAL A 323 -20.59 13.23 -12.11
N GLY A 324 -20.96 12.90 -10.87
CA GLY A 324 -21.09 11.53 -10.38
C GLY A 324 -19.79 10.70 -10.43
N ALA A 325 -19.83 9.46 -9.96
CA ALA A 325 -18.67 8.57 -10.01
C ALA A 325 -18.24 8.28 -11.47
N PRO A 326 -16.92 8.26 -11.78
CA PRO A 326 -15.78 8.34 -10.87
C PRO A 326 -15.27 9.77 -10.58
N TRP A 327 -15.89 10.79 -11.17
CA TRP A 327 -15.39 12.17 -11.14
C TRP A 327 -15.88 12.98 -9.93
N GLU A 328 -16.84 12.46 -9.17
CA GLU A 328 -17.47 13.15 -8.04
C GLU A 328 -16.45 13.65 -7.00
N CYS A 329 -15.46 12.83 -6.65
CA CYS A 329 -14.44 13.23 -5.68
C CYS A 329 -13.45 14.27 -6.23
N ALA A 330 -13.22 14.28 -7.55
CA ALA A 330 -12.24 15.16 -8.19
C ALA A 330 -12.85 16.50 -8.64
N LEU A 331 -14.09 16.49 -9.13
CA LEU A 331 -14.77 17.61 -9.77
C LEU A 331 -16.08 18.00 -9.08
N GLY A 332 -16.76 17.07 -8.40
CA GLY A 332 -18.02 17.33 -7.71
C GLY A 332 -19.13 17.85 -8.62
N ASN A 333 -19.58 19.08 -8.35
CA ASN A 333 -20.48 19.78 -9.27
C ASN A 333 -19.65 20.79 -10.07
N VAL A 334 -19.82 20.80 -11.39
CA VAL A 334 -19.06 21.69 -12.29
C VAL A 334 -19.99 22.53 -13.17
N GLU A 335 -19.54 23.72 -13.53
CA GLU A 335 -20.18 24.54 -14.55
C GLU A 335 -19.69 24.11 -15.95
N LEU A 336 -20.61 23.60 -16.76
CA LEU A 336 -20.37 23.32 -18.17
C LEU A 336 -20.97 24.42 -19.03
N THR A 337 -20.18 24.92 -19.97
CA THR A 337 -20.68 25.80 -21.02
C THR A 337 -21.03 24.96 -22.25
N ILE A 338 -22.31 24.93 -22.60
CA ILE A 338 -22.86 24.14 -23.69
C ILE A 338 -23.19 25.08 -24.85
N TYR A 339 -22.65 24.77 -26.01
CA TYR A 339 -22.97 25.44 -27.27
C TYR A 339 -23.61 24.42 -28.20
N THR A 340 -24.73 24.81 -28.81
CA THR A 340 -25.41 24.05 -29.85
C THR A 340 -25.69 24.97 -31.03
N ALA A 341 -25.53 24.45 -32.23
CA ALA A 341 -25.82 25.15 -33.48
C ALA A 341 -26.44 24.17 -34.48
N CYS A 342 -27.27 24.70 -35.37
CA CYS A 342 -27.90 23.93 -36.43
C CYS A 342 -27.79 24.74 -37.73
N GLU A 343 -27.05 24.21 -38.71
CA GLU A 343 -26.88 24.85 -40.01
C GLU A 343 -27.26 23.85 -41.10
N CYS A 344 -28.22 24.22 -41.96
CA CYS A 344 -28.71 23.36 -43.04
C CYS A 344 -29.09 21.93 -42.58
N ASN A 345 -29.84 21.79 -41.48
CA ASN A 345 -30.21 20.52 -40.84
C ASN A 345 -29.02 19.67 -40.34
N LYS A 346 -27.83 20.25 -40.20
CA LYS A 346 -26.69 19.62 -39.54
C LYS A 346 -26.52 20.17 -38.14
N PHE A 347 -26.57 19.28 -37.16
CA PHE A 347 -26.41 19.62 -35.76
C PHE A 347 -24.93 19.63 -35.35
N PHE A 348 -24.52 20.70 -34.69
CA PHE A 348 -23.19 20.85 -34.09
C PHE A 348 -23.35 21.15 -32.62
N TYR A 349 -22.47 20.61 -31.79
CA TYR A 349 -22.40 20.98 -30.39
C TYR A 349 -20.96 21.03 -29.90
N SER A 350 -20.73 21.84 -28.88
CA SER A 350 -19.52 21.79 -28.09
C SER A 350 -19.84 21.98 -26.62
N VAL A 351 -19.27 21.12 -25.78
CA VAL A 351 -19.34 21.29 -24.33
C VAL A 351 -17.94 21.60 -23.82
N CYS A 352 -17.79 22.75 -23.18
CA CYS A 352 -16.55 23.18 -22.57
C CYS A 352 -16.70 23.24 -21.06
N LEU A 353 -15.83 22.51 -20.36
CA LEU A 353 -15.58 22.67 -18.94
C LEU A 353 -14.53 23.77 -18.79
N LYS A 354 -14.83 24.78 -17.99
CA LYS A 354 -13.84 25.74 -17.49
C LYS A 354 -14.08 25.91 -16.01
N ASP A 355 -13.51 24.99 -15.24
CA ASP A 355 -13.62 25.03 -13.80
C ASP A 355 -12.30 25.53 -13.21
N ARG A 356 -12.37 26.63 -12.46
CA ARG A 356 -11.21 27.09 -11.72
C ARG A 356 -11.34 26.50 -10.32
N TYR A 357 -10.45 25.57 -10.00
CA TYR A 357 -10.25 25.13 -8.63
C TYR A 357 -9.51 26.25 -7.87
N ASP A 358 -10.22 27.35 -7.64
CA ASP A 358 -9.82 28.47 -6.78
C ASP A 358 -10.38 28.18 -5.39
N PHE A 359 -9.52 28.03 -4.39
CA PHE A 359 -9.99 27.92 -3.01
C PHE A 359 -10.36 29.32 -2.53
N ASP A 360 -11.57 29.78 -2.88
CA ASP A 360 -12.17 30.97 -2.30
C ASP A 360 -13.14 30.56 -1.18
N PRO A 361 -12.86 30.87 0.10
CA PRO A 361 -13.78 30.59 1.20
C PRO A 361 -15.12 31.34 1.12
N LYS A 362 -15.28 32.32 0.21
CA LYS A 362 -16.58 32.96 -0.09
C LYS A 362 -17.43 32.18 -1.10
N TRP A 363 -16.90 31.11 -1.70
CA TRP A 363 -17.56 30.28 -2.72
C TRP A 363 -18.38 29.12 -2.14
N LEU A 364 -18.61 29.11 -0.82
CA LEU A 364 -19.33 28.07 -0.07
C LEU A 364 -20.83 27.97 -0.39
N GLU A 365 -21.40 28.92 -1.13
CA GLU A 365 -22.85 29.04 -1.26
C GLU A 365 -23.47 28.29 -2.43
N THR A 366 -22.71 27.73 -3.38
CA THR A 366 -23.37 27.24 -4.62
C THR A 366 -23.22 25.79 -5.02
N HIS A 367 -22.09 25.06 -5.01
CA HIS A 367 -22.10 23.76 -5.70
C HIS A 367 -21.03 22.74 -5.30
N ARG A 368 -21.26 21.89 -4.27
CA ARG A 368 -20.44 20.68 -4.02
C ARG A 368 -21.26 19.54 -3.39
N SER A 369 -20.83 18.29 -3.62
CA SER A 369 -21.34 17.13 -2.88
C SER A 369 -20.60 16.99 -1.55
N TRP A 370 -21.24 16.41 -0.52
CA TRP A 370 -20.70 16.27 0.83
C TRP A 370 -19.32 15.57 0.86
N PHE A 371 -19.12 14.54 0.04
CA PHE A 371 -17.82 13.86 -0.07
C PHE A 371 -16.75 14.76 -0.68
N GLY A 372 -17.08 15.54 -1.71
CA GLY A 372 -16.17 16.53 -2.28
C GLY A 372 -15.78 17.63 -1.27
N GLU A 373 -16.73 18.08 -0.44
CA GLU A 373 -16.48 19.07 0.62
C GLU A 373 -15.50 18.58 1.69
N PHE A 374 -15.60 17.31 2.09
CA PHE A 374 -14.69 16.71 3.05
C PHE A 374 -13.23 16.75 2.54
N TYR A 375 -13.00 16.29 1.31
CA TYR A 375 -11.66 16.29 0.72
C TYR A 375 -11.11 17.71 0.50
N VAL A 376 -11.97 18.64 0.07
CA VAL A 376 -11.63 20.08 -0.04
C VAL A 376 -11.20 20.66 1.31
N THR A 377 -11.90 20.31 2.39
CA THR A 377 -11.60 20.80 3.75
C THR A 377 -10.28 20.23 4.26
N VAL A 378 -10.01 18.95 4.00
CA VAL A 378 -8.73 18.31 4.33
C VAL A 378 -7.58 18.94 3.54
N VAL A 379 -7.78 19.25 2.26
CA VAL A 379 -6.78 19.94 1.42
C VAL A 379 -6.50 21.36 1.94
N TRP A 380 -7.53 22.12 2.33
CA TRP A 380 -7.36 23.43 2.97
C TRP A 380 -6.61 23.34 4.30
N ALA A 381 -6.96 22.37 5.14
CA ALA A 381 -6.27 22.13 6.39
C ALA A 381 -4.79 21.78 6.15
N ALA A 382 -4.49 20.98 5.13
CA ALA A 382 -3.12 20.68 4.72
C ALA A 382 -2.36 21.92 4.23
N GLN A 383 -2.97 22.77 3.39
CA GLN A 383 -2.38 24.03 2.92
C GLN A 383 -2.04 24.99 4.07
N ASN A 384 -2.95 25.15 5.04
CA ASN A 384 -2.78 26.09 6.14
C ASN A 384 -1.92 25.55 7.29
N ALA A 385 -2.08 24.28 7.65
CA ALA A 385 -1.31 23.66 8.73
C ALA A 385 0.14 23.39 8.32
N LEU A 386 0.39 23.06 7.05
CA LEU A 386 1.70 22.60 6.59
C LEU A 386 2.43 23.63 5.70
N LYS A 387 1.80 24.78 5.40
CA LYS A 387 2.35 25.88 4.56
C LYS A 387 2.90 25.42 3.22
N CYS A 388 2.32 24.37 2.67
CA CYS A 388 2.78 23.78 1.43
C CYS A 388 2.38 24.67 0.24
N GLY A 389 3.30 24.89 -0.71
CA GLY A 389 3.16 25.87 -1.80
C GLY A 389 2.16 25.54 -2.93
N TRP A 390 1.06 24.84 -2.64
CA TRP A 390 0.06 24.41 -3.63
C TRP A 390 -0.67 25.63 -4.22
N ARG A 391 -0.65 25.77 -5.55
CA ARG A 391 -1.24 26.91 -6.28
C ARG A 391 -2.62 26.59 -6.85
N PRO A 392 -3.46 27.61 -7.12
CA PRO A 392 -4.71 27.40 -7.87
C PRO A 392 -4.44 26.75 -9.23
N TYR A 393 -5.33 25.88 -9.65
CA TYR A 393 -5.28 25.26 -10.97
C TYR A 393 -6.65 25.34 -11.64
N GLN A 394 -6.63 25.31 -12.96
CA GLN A 394 -7.84 25.42 -13.77
C GLN A 394 -7.99 24.17 -14.60
N ILE A 395 -9.15 23.56 -14.56
CA ILE A 395 -9.50 22.41 -15.37
C ILE A 395 -10.21 22.94 -16.60
N THR A 396 -9.71 22.52 -17.76
CA THR A 396 -10.31 22.85 -19.05
C THR A 396 -10.46 21.62 -19.90
N GLY A 397 -11.51 21.57 -20.68
CA GLY A 397 -11.70 20.53 -21.67
C GLY A 397 -12.88 20.88 -22.53
N CYS A 398 -12.71 20.81 -23.85
CA CYS A 398 -13.80 21.01 -24.80
C CYS A 398 -14.00 19.75 -25.62
N TYR A 399 -15.27 19.37 -25.78
CA TYR A 399 -15.69 18.20 -26.53
C TYR A 399 -16.68 18.64 -27.60
N HIS A 400 -16.37 18.40 -28.87
CA HIS A 400 -17.06 18.97 -30.03
C HIS A 400 -17.67 17.88 -30.91
N GLY A 401 -18.95 17.56 -30.74
CA GLY A 401 -19.58 16.54 -31.56
C GLY A 401 -18.95 15.15 -31.36
N ALA A 402 -18.59 14.48 -32.46
CA ALA A 402 -17.85 13.21 -32.44
C ALA A 402 -16.32 13.39 -32.26
N LEU A 403 -15.84 14.64 -32.23
CA LEU A 403 -14.44 15.01 -32.22
C LEU A 403 -14.11 15.84 -30.98
N CYS A 404 -12.83 15.96 -30.69
CA CYS A 404 -12.38 16.56 -29.46
C CYS A 404 -11.10 17.33 -29.78
N THR A 405 -11.11 18.64 -29.48
CA THR A 405 -10.11 19.62 -29.93
C THR A 405 -9.70 20.50 -28.75
N PHE A 406 -8.39 20.76 -28.63
CA PHE A 406 -7.77 21.33 -27.43
C PHE A 406 -7.18 22.71 -27.59
#